data_AF-A0AAD4N1S7-F1
#
_entry.id   AF-A0AAD4N1S7-F1
#
_cell.length_a   1.000
_cell.length_b   1.000
_cell.length_c   1.000
_cell.angle_alpha   90.00
_cell.angle_beta   90.00
_cell.angle_gamma   90.00
#
_symmetry.space_group_name_H-M   'P 1'
#
loop_
_entity.id
_entity.type
_entity.pdbx_description
1 polymer ?
#
loop_
_entity_poly.entity_id
_entity_poly.type
_entity_poly.pdbx_seq_one_letter_code
_entity_poly.pdbx_strand_id
1 'polypeptide(L)'
;MFQLSKFETDFLGTKNICELKELWLAARYLDIKSLDLFIAQEIATRLIAAVGDDKKVREIVNEADSLSEQENNKIREENIWLKYL
;
A
#
# COMPACT_ATOMS: atom_id res chain seq x y z
N MET A 1 -8.20 8.14 -15.92
CA MET A 1 -8.24 7.35 -14.67
C MET A 1 -8.60 5.94 -15.08
N PHE A 2 -7.66 4.97 -14.99
CA PHE A 2 -7.98 3.58 -15.27
C PHE A 2 -8.73 3.01 -14.06
N GLN A 3 -9.91 2.45 -14.31
CA GLN A 3 -10.74 1.84 -13.30
C GLN A 3 -10.59 0.32 -13.44
N LEU A 4 -10.23 -0.36 -12.36
CA LEU A 4 -10.16 -1.82 -12.34
C LEU A 4 -11.51 -2.38 -12.75
N SER A 5 -11.50 -3.37 -13.64
CA SER A 5 -12.68 -4.17 -13.91
C SER A 5 -13.11 -4.91 -12.63
N LYS A 6 -14.37 -5.35 -12.60
CA LYS A 6 -14.88 -6.16 -11.49
C LYS A 6 -14.03 -7.41 -11.26
N PHE A 7 -13.63 -8.07 -12.34
CA PHE A 7 -12.78 -9.25 -12.26
C PHE A 7 -11.41 -8.95 -11.63
N GLU A 8 -10.75 -7.86 -12.04
CA GLU A 8 -9.44 -7.49 -11.50
C GLU A 8 -9.54 -7.10 -10.03
N THR A 9 -10.58 -6.36 -9.66
CA THR A 9 -10.87 -6.00 -8.26
C THR A 9 -11.11 -7.25 -7.42
N ASP A 10 -11.95 -8.17 -7.88
CA ASP A 10 -12.27 -9.40 -7.15
C ASP A 10 -11.02 -10.30 -7.05
N PHE A 11 -10.26 -10.44 -8.14
CA PHE A 11 -9.04 -11.24 -8.17
C PHE A 11 -7.97 -10.71 -7.21
N LEU A 12 -7.62 -9.42 -7.32
CA LEU A 12 -6.61 -8.79 -6.47
C LEU A 12 -7.08 -8.65 -5.02
N GLY A 13 -8.38 -8.39 -4.81
CA GLY A 13 -9.01 -8.26 -3.49
C GLY A 13 -8.93 -9.55 -2.65
N THR A 14 -8.94 -10.73 -3.29
CA THR A 14 -8.77 -12.01 -2.58
C THR A 14 -7.33 -12.31 -2.15
N LYS A 15 -6.35 -11.56 -2.65
CA LYS A 15 -4.94 -11.79 -2.36
C LYS A 15 -4.49 -11.11 -1.07
N ASN A 16 -3.70 -11.82 -0.28
CA ASN A 16 -2.97 -11.21 0.81
C ASN A 16 -1.78 -10.38 0.28
N ILE A 17 -1.14 -9.61 1.15
CA ILE A 17 -0.04 -8.70 0.77
C ILE A 17 1.16 -9.45 0.19
N CYS A 18 1.51 -10.62 0.72
CA CYS A 18 2.62 -11.42 0.20
C CYS A 18 2.34 -11.91 -1.22
N GLU A 19 1.13 -12.43 -1.46
CA GLU A 19 0.70 -12.86 -2.79
C GLU A 19 0.68 -11.70 -3.80
N LEU A 20 0.23 -10.51 -3.38
CA LEU A 20 0.28 -9.31 -4.24
C LEU A 20 1.72 -8.93 -4.60
N LYS A 21 2.67 -9.05 -3.68
CA LYS A 21 4.09 -8.78 -3.95
C LYS A 21 4.69 -9.78 -4.93
N GLU A 22 4.42 -11.08 -4.76
CA GLU A 22 4.87 -12.10 -5.70
C GLU A 22 4.29 -11.88 -7.10
N LEU A 23 2.99 -11.57 -7.17
CA LEU A 23 2.32 -11.25 -8.42
C LEU A 23 2.91 -10.00 -9.08
N TRP A 24 3.28 -8.98 -8.28
CA TRP A 24 3.90 -7.77 -8.79
C TRP A 24 5.28 -8.06 -9.38
N LEU A 25 6.11 -8.85 -8.68
CA LEU A 25 7.40 -9.29 -9.19
C LEU A 25 7.26 -10.10 -10.48
N ALA A 26 6.28 -11.02 -10.54
CA ALA A 26 6.00 -11.80 -11.73
C ALA A 26 5.55 -10.92 -12.91
N ALA A 27 4.66 -9.95 -12.66
CA ALA A 27 4.20 -9.00 -13.67
C ALA A 27 5.37 -8.19 -14.25
N ARG A 28 6.29 -7.72 -13.40
CA ARG A 28 7.49 -6.99 -13.84
C ARG A 28 8.47 -7.88 -14.58
N TYR A 29 8.67 -9.12 -14.14
CA TYR A 29 9.54 -10.09 -14.80
C TYR A 29 9.04 -10.43 -16.22
N LEU A 30 7.73 -10.58 -16.39
CA LEU A 30 7.09 -10.89 -17.68
C LEU A 30 6.77 -9.64 -18.53
N ASP A 31 7.13 -8.44 -18.08
CA ASP A 31 6.79 -7.14 -18.69
C ASP A 31 5.28 -6.93 -18.97
N ILE A 32 4.43 -7.40 -18.06
CA ILE A 32 2.96 -7.23 -18.14
C ILE A 32 2.57 -5.90 -17.47
N LYS A 33 2.71 -4.80 -18.20
CA LYS A 33 2.49 -3.42 -17.69
C LYS A 33 1.10 -3.15 -17.13
N SER A 34 0.06 -3.77 -17.71
CA SER A 34 -1.31 -3.61 -17.22
C SER A 34 -1.46 -4.21 -15.82
N LEU A 35 -0.94 -5.42 -15.62
CA LEU A 35 -0.99 -6.12 -14.34
C LEU A 35 -0.16 -5.40 -13.27
N ASP A 36 1.02 -4.90 -13.64
CA ASP A 36 1.85 -4.04 -12.77
C ASP A 36 1.04 -2.83 -12.25
N LEU A 37 0.41 -2.08 -13.17
CA LEU A 37 -0.40 -0.92 -12.82
C LEU A 37 -1.58 -1.28 -11.90
N PHE A 38 -2.26 -2.39 -12.17
CA PHE A 38 -3.43 -2.81 -11.39
C PHE A 38 -3.07 -3.22 -9.97
N ILE A 39 -1.96 -3.94 -9.81
CA ILE A 39 -1.45 -4.32 -8.48
C ILE A 39 -1.05 -3.07 -7.70
N ALA A 40 -0.36 -2.12 -8.34
CA ALA A 40 0.01 -0.86 -7.71
C ALA A 40 -1.24 -0.07 -7.24
N GLN A 41 -2.31 -0.05 -8.04
CA GLN A 41 -3.56 0.63 -7.70
C GLN A 41 -4.28 -0.05 -6.54
N GLU A 42 -4.30 -1.39 -6.47
CA GLU A 42 -4.86 -2.13 -5.33
C GLU A 42 -4.05 -1.86 -4.05
N ILE A 43 -2.72 -1.91 -4.11
CA ILE A 43 -1.86 -1.62 -2.95
C ILE A 43 -2.10 -0.19 -2.46
N ALA A 44 -2.16 0.79 -3.37
CA ALA A 44 -2.47 2.17 -3.03
C ALA A 44 -3.85 2.30 -2.37
N THR A 45 -4.86 1.57 -2.86
CA THR A 45 -6.21 1.55 -2.29
C THR A 45 -6.19 1.05 -0.84
N ARG A 46 -5.43 -0.02 -0.55
CA ARG A 46 -5.26 -0.54 0.81
C ARG A 46 -4.51 0.43 1.72
N LEU A 47 -3.48 1.09 1.20
CA LEU A 47 -2.73 2.11 1.95
C LEU A 47 -3.61 3.31 2.31
N ILE A 48 -4.42 3.80 1.38
CA ILE A 48 -5.39 4.88 1.63
C ILE A 48 -6.39 4.46 2.71
N ALA A 49 -6.91 3.23 2.65
CA ALA A 49 -7.82 2.71 3.67
C ALA A 49 -7.17 2.52 5.06
N ALA A 50 -5.83 2.39 5.10
CA ALA A 50 -5.06 2.27 6.33
C ALA A 50 -4.56 3.62 6.88
N VAL A 51 -4.85 4.75 6.22
CA VAL A 51 -4.45 6.09 6.69
C VAL A 51 -4.97 6.33 8.11
N GLY A 52 -4.05 6.69 9.01
CA GLY A 52 -4.34 6.87 10.44
C GLY A 52 -4.12 5.63 11.31
N ASP A 53 -3.77 4.48 10.72
CA ASP A 53 -3.39 3.26 11.41
C ASP A 53 -1.99 2.80 10.93
N ASP A 54 -0.96 3.36 11.55
CA ASP A 54 0.45 3.11 11.18
C ASP A 54 0.82 1.62 11.23
N LYS A 55 0.14 0.85 12.09
CA LYS A 55 0.37 -0.60 12.20
C LYS A 55 -0.10 -1.32 10.93
N LYS A 56 -1.31 -1.01 10.45
CA LYS A 56 -1.83 -1.58 9.20
C LYS A 56 -1.01 -1.17 7.98
N VAL A 57 -0.57 0.09 7.93
CA VAL A 57 0.33 0.54 6.84
C VAL A 57 1.61 -0.30 6.83
N ARG A 58 2.23 -0.51 7.99
CA ARG A 58 3.45 -1.33 8.11
C ARG A 58 3.22 -2.80 7.77
N GLU A 59 2.07 -3.38 8.13
CA GLU A 59 1.68 -4.73 7.71
C GLU A 59 1.57 -4.82 6.16
N ILE A 60 0.98 -3.82 5.51
CA ILE A 60 0.88 -3.75 4.04
C ILE A 60 2.25 -3.62 3.36
N VAL A 61 3.14 -2.81 3.93
CA VAL A 61 4.49 -2.63 3.37
C VAL A 61 5.43 -3.76 3.80
N ASN A 62 5.05 -4.57 4.79
CA ASN A 62 5.87 -5.59 5.45
C ASN A 62 7.15 -5.00 6.05
N GLU A 63 7.03 -3.88 6.74
CA GLU A 63 8.15 -3.18 7.39
C GLU A 63 7.99 -3.21 8.92
N ALA A 64 9.09 -3.46 9.61
CA ALA A 64 9.14 -3.33 11.07
C ALA A 64 9.22 -1.85 11.47
N ASP A 65 8.66 -1.50 12.63
CA ASP A 65 8.86 -0.16 13.20
C ASP A 65 10.32 -0.03 13.66
N SER A 66 11.10 0.76 12.93
CA SER A 66 12.50 1.03 13.25
C SER A 66 12.69 2.33 14.03
N LEU A 67 11.62 3.11 14.23
CA LEU A 67 11.67 4.41 14.89
C LEU A 67 11.50 4.23 16.39
N SER A 68 12.25 5.01 17.17
CA SER A 68 12.00 5.16 18.59
C SER A 68 10.66 5.86 18.83
N GLU A 69 10.10 5.69 20.04
CA GLU A 69 8.84 6.34 20.43
C GLU A 69 8.93 7.88 20.34
N GLN A 70 10.10 8.45 20.63
CA GLN A 70 10.35 9.89 20.51
C GLN A 70 10.33 10.36 19.04
N GLU A 71 10.95 9.61 18.13
CA GLU A 71 10.96 9.94 16.70
C GLU A 71 9.55 9.85 16.10
N ASN A 72 8.80 8.79 16.45
CA ASN A 72 7.42 8.62 16.03
C ASN A 72 6.52 9.78 16.51
N ASN A 73 6.67 10.22 17.75
CA ASN A 73 5.88 11.34 18.29
C ASN A 73 6.19 12.66 17.59
N LYS A 74 7.47 12.94 17.32
CA LYS A 74 7.88 14.16 16.59
C LYS A 74 7.29 14.20 15.18
N ILE A 75 7.37 13.08 14.45
CA ILE A 75 6.80 12.97 13.08
C ILE A 75 5.28 13.13 13.11
N ARG A 76 4.60 12.57 14.12
CA ARG A 76 3.14 12.74 14.28
C ARG A 76 2.77 14.20 14.52
N GLU A 77 3.50 14.89 15.39
CA GLU A 77 3.27 16.32 15.64
C GLU A 77 3.45 17.14 14.36
N GLU A 78 4.56 16.98 13.64
CA GLU A 78 4.82 17.69 12.37
C GLU A 78 3.73 17.42 11.32
N ASN A 79 3.28 16.18 11.19
CA ASN A 79 2.25 15.80 10.22
C ASN A 79 0.85 16.32 10.57
N ILE A 80 0.53 16.52 11.86
CA ILE A 80 -0.73 17.15 12.28
C ILE A 80 -0.76 18.61 11.81
N TRP A 81 0.35 19.34 11.97
CA TRP A 81 0.43 20.74 11.56
C TRP A 81 0.33 20.91 10.03
N LEU A 82 0.92 20.00 9.25
CA LEU A 82 0.84 20.02 7.78
C LEU A 82 -0.57 19.81 7.22
N LYS A 83 -1.52 19.24 7.99
CA LYS A 83 -2.92 19.08 7.54
C LYS A 83 -3.73 20.38 7.54
N TYR A 84 -3.24 21.43 8.18
CA TYR A 84 -3.91 22.72 8.31
C TYR A 84 -3.23 23.86 7.51
N LEU A 85 -2.21 23.53 6.72
CA LEU A 85 -1.54 24.39 5.73
C LEU A 85 -2.08 24.08 4.33
#